data_AF-A0A0F2CUS5-F1
#
_entry.id   AF-A0A0F2CUS5-F1
#
_cell.length_a   1.000
_cell.length_b   1.000
_cell.length_c   1.000
_cell.angle_alpha   90.00
_cell.angle_beta   90.00
_cell.angle_gamma   90.00
#
_symmetry.space_group_name_H-M   'P 1'
#
loop_
_entity.id
_entity.type
_entity.pdbx_description
1 polymer ?
#
loop_
_entity_poly.entity_id
_entity_poly.type
_entity_poly.pdbx_seq_one_letter_code
_entity_poly.pdbx_strand_id
1 'polypeptide(L)'
;MSLKDRFDKFIDYFTEDGEETTNYQTQQEETVSPAIPSSKELPAPAQSGSAKDANITRLHARQQELAMQSHRSDEKVTIDVRYPRKYEDATEIVDLLAGNESILIDFQYMTEVQARRCLDYLDGARHVLAGNMKKVASTMYLLTPVNVIVNIEDIKLPDESQSAEFGFDIKRNRAR
;
A
#
# COMPACT_ATOMS: atom_id res chain seq x y z
N MET A 1 -6.35 33.65 -28.86
CA MET A 1 -6.43 32.17 -28.81
C MET A 1 -7.48 31.78 -27.80
N SER A 2 -8.49 31.03 -28.25
CA SER A 2 -9.63 30.61 -27.42
C SER A 2 -9.27 29.38 -26.59
N LEU A 3 -10.11 29.00 -25.62
CA LEU A 3 -9.95 27.74 -24.88
C LEU A 3 -10.11 26.52 -25.81
N LYS A 4 -10.88 26.64 -26.90
CA LYS A 4 -11.02 25.60 -27.93
C LYS A 4 -9.68 25.20 -28.57
N ASP A 5 -8.87 26.18 -28.95
CA ASP A 5 -7.50 26.04 -29.49
C ASP A 5 -6.60 25.09 -28.65
N ARG A 6 -6.76 25.15 -27.32
CA ARG A 6 -6.01 24.30 -26.38
C ARG A 6 -6.63 22.92 -26.17
N PHE A 7 -7.93 22.79 -26.43
CA PHE A 7 -8.67 21.55 -26.34
C PHE A 7 -8.47 20.71 -27.60
N ASP A 8 -8.54 21.33 -28.78
CA ASP A 8 -8.29 20.69 -30.07
C ASP A 8 -6.86 20.13 -30.10
N LYS A 9 -5.85 20.92 -29.67
CA LYS A 9 -4.46 20.46 -29.53
C LYS A 9 -4.25 19.36 -28.46
N PHE A 10 -5.15 19.23 -27.49
CA PHE A 10 -5.11 18.13 -26.53
C PHE A 10 -5.68 16.84 -27.14
N ILE A 11 -6.76 16.93 -27.93
CA ILE A 11 -7.35 15.77 -28.62
C ILE A 11 -6.41 15.23 -29.71
N ASP A 12 -5.77 16.11 -30.48
CA ASP A 12 -4.82 15.78 -31.56
C ASP A 12 -3.70 14.83 -31.08
N TYR A 13 -3.19 15.07 -29.88
CA TYR A 13 -2.14 14.26 -29.22
C TYR A 13 -2.59 12.83 -28.86
N PHE A 14 -3.89 12.56 -28.75
CA PHE A 14 -4.43 11.21 -28.50
C PHE A 14 -4.81 10.46 -29.79
N THR A 15 -4.69 11.11 -30.96
CA THR A 15 -5.08 10.54 -32.26
C THR A 15 -3.92 10.21 -33.20
N GLU A 16 -2.67 10.53 -32.83
CA GLU A 16 -1.49 10.39 -33.70
C GLU A 16 -0.49 9.29 -33.26
N ASP A 17 -0.93 8.16 -32.68
CA ASP A 17 -0.16 6.90 -32.69
C ASP A 17 -0.98 5.66 -32.21
N GLY A 18 -0.92 4.55 -32.96
CA GLY A 18 -1.01 3.19 -32.36
C GLY A 18 -2.31 2.34 -32.44
N GLU A 19 -2.70 1.90 -33.65
CA GLU A 19 -3.21 0.54 -33.98
C GLU A 19 -4.64 0.01 -33.56
N GLU A 20 -5.37 -0.41 -34.62
CA GLU A 20 -6.33 -1.52 -34.80
C GLU A 20 -7.70 -1.67 -34.07
N THR A 21 -8.75 -1.58 -34.91
CA THR A 21 -10.05 -2.31 -34.86
C THR A 21 -11.13 -1.97 -33.82
N THR A 22 -12.25 -1.37 -34.28
CA THR A 22 -13.51 -2.10 -34.60
C THR A 22 -14.61 -1.14 -35.09
N ASN A 23 -15.34 -1.56 -36.13
CA ASN A 23 -16.45 -0.81 -36.75
C ASN A 23 -17.71 -0.71 -35.88
N TYR A 24 -18.29 0.49 -35.74
CA TYR A 24 -19.74 0.67 -35.64
C TYR A 24 -20.19 1.93 -36.40
N GLN A 25 -21.01 1.74 -37.43
CA GLN A 25 -21.73 2.82 -38.12
C GLN A 25 -22.94 3.26 -37.30
N THR A 26 -23.43 4.50 -37.49
CA THR A 26 -24.75 4.77 -38.13
C THR A 26 -25.16 6.25 -38.08
N GLN A 27 -25.34 6.82 -39.29
CA GLN A 27 -26.24 7.92 -39.72
C GLN A 27 -26.20 9.31 -39.06
N GLN A 28 -25.79 10.28 -39.88
CA GLN A 28 -26.29 11.67 -39.85
C GLN A 28 -27.64 11.73 -40.59
N GLU A 29 -28.52 12.67 -40.23
CA GLU A 29 -29.44 13.25 -41.21
C GLU A 29 -29.69 14.74 -40.93
N GLU A 30 -29.77 15.54 -41.99
CA GLU A 30 -29.66 17.00 -42.01
C GLU A 30 -30.98 17.60 -42.52
N THR A 31 -31.53 18.63 -41.86
CA THR A 31 -32.71 19.37 -42.37
C THR A 31 -32.57 20.88 -42.15
N VAL A 32 -33.26 21.67 -42.99
CA VAL A 32 -32.73 22.94 -43.52
C VAL A 32 -33.66 24.15 -43.29
N SER A 33 -33.08 25.31 -42.92
CA SER A 33 -33.61 26.69 -43.12
C SER A 33 -34.89 27.14 -42.35
N PRO A 34 -35.25 28.45 -42.33
CA PRO A 34 -34.41 29.68 -42.24
C PRO A 34 -35.02 30.79 -41.29
N ALA A 35 -34.44 32.00 -41.31
CA ALA A 35 -35.03 33.33 -40.95
C ALA A 35 -34.60 34.06 -39.64
N ILE A 36 -34.76 35.41 -39.70
CA ILE A 36 -34.12 36.50 -38.91
C ILE A 36 -35.17 37.66 -38.88
N PRO A 37 -35.41 38.53 -37.84
CA PRO A 37 -34.41 39.20 -36.97
C PRO A 37 -34.79 39.57 -35.49
N SER A 38 -33.79 40.10 -34.75
CA SER A 38 -33.86 41.20 -33.75
C SER A 38 -34.76 41.15 -32.50
N SER A 39 -34.13 41.22 -31.32
CA SER A 39 -34.49 42.21 -30.29
C SER A 39 -33.27 42.60 -29.43
N LYS A 40 -33.39 43.70 -28.67
CA LYS A 40 -32.28 44.50 -28.14
C LYS A 40 -32.56 44.82 -26.68
N GLU A 41 -31.72 44.35 -25.75
CA GLU A 41 -31.86 44.76 -24.35
C GLU A 41 -30.49 44.86 -23.64
N LEU A 42 -30.16 46.07 -23.18
CA LEU A 42 -29.31 46.29 -22.03
C LEU A 42 -30.24 46.50 -20.83
N PRO A 43 -29.86 46.00 -19.65
CA PRO A 43 -29.65 46.95 -18.55
C PRO A 43 -28.26 46.87 -17.90
N ALA A 44 -27.80 48.01 -17.39
CA ALA A 44 -26.70 48.15 -16.44
C ALA A 44 -27.22 47.92 -14.99
N PRO A 45 -26.45 48.12 -13.89
CA PRO A 45 -25.00 48.34 -13.75
C PRO A 45 -24.32 47.33 -12.79
N ALA A 46 -22.99 47.39 -12.68
CA ALA A 46 -22.24 46.60 -11.71
C ALA A 46 -22.53 47.03 -10.26
N GLN A 47 -22.89 46.07 -9.39
CA GLN A 47 -22.94 46.28 -7.94
C GLN A 47 -21.65 45.80 -7.26
N SER A 48 -20.92 46.74 -6.65
CA SER A 48 -19.77 46.49 -5.80
C SER A 48 -20.22 45.97 -4.43
N GLY A 49 -20.29 44.65 -4.26
CA GLY A 49 -20.67 43.97 -3.02
C GLY A 49 -19.50 43.23 -2.34
N SER A 50 -19.18 43.66 -1.12
CA SER A 50 -18.43 42.95 -0.06
C SER A 50 -17.31 41.94 -0.43
N ALA A 51 -16.13 42.46 -0.78
CA ALA A 51 -14.86 41.69 -0.75
C ALA A 51 -14.49 41.09 0.63
N LYS A 52 -15.19 41.46 1.71
CA LYS A 52 -15.00 40.89 3.06
C LYS A 52 -15.70 39.54 3.22
N ASP A 53 -16.94 39.39 2.74
CA ASP A 53 -17.70 38.15 2.89
C ASP A 53 -17.13 37.04 2.00
N ALA A 54 -16.67 37.38 0.79
CA ALA A 54 -15.95 36.46 -0.09
C ALA A 54 -14.67 35.88 0.56
N ASN A 55 -14.03 36.61 1.48
CA ASN A 55 -12.84 36.15 2.19
C ASN A 55 -13.18 35.21 3.34
N ILE A 56 -14.23 35.52 4.13
CA ILE A 56 -14.70 34.64 5.21
C ILE A 56 -15.18 33.29 4.65
N THR A 57 -15.96 33.31 3.57
CA THR A 57 -16.43 32.08 2.91
C THR A 57 -15.28 31.22 2.37
N ARG A 58 -14.23 31.84 1.81
CA ARG A 58 -13.01 31.11 1.37
C ARG A 58 -12.20 30.53 2.53
N LEU A 59 -12.12 31.25 3.66
CA LEU A 59 -11.42 30.76 4.85
C LEU A 59 -12.15 29.55 5.45
N HIS A 60 -13.48 29.60 5.59
CA HIS A 60 -14.27 28.45 6.04
C HIS A 60 -14.14 27.26 5.07
N ALA A 61 -14.26 27.48 3.76
CA ALA A 61 -14.10 26.41 2.77
C ALA A 61 -12.72 25.73 2.87
N ARG A 62 -11.64 26.52 3.00
CA ARG A 62 -10.28 25.98 3.14
C ARG A 62 -10.04 25.31 4.49
N GLN A 63 -10.66 25.80 5.57
CA GLN A 63 -10.56 25.17 6.88
C GLN A 63 -11.33 23.83 6.93
N GLN A 64 -12.45 23.73 6.20
CA GLN A 64 -13.21 22.49 6.02
C GLN A 64 -12.48 21.49 5.10
N GLU A 65 -11.83 21.97 4.04
CA GLU A 65 -10.95 21.16 3.17
C GLU A 65 -9.75 20.60 3.96
N LEU A 66 -9.13 21.41 4.83
CA LEU A 66 -8.06 20.96 5.74
C LEU A 66 -8.56 19.96 6.80
N ALA A 67 -9.77 20.13 7.33
CA ALA A 67 -10.38 19.17 8.25
C ALA A 67 -10.78 17.85 7.55
N MET A 68 -11.13 17.88 6.26
CA MET A 68 -11.31 16.67 5.46
C MET A 68 -9.97 16.00 5.12
N GLN A 69 -8.89 16.78 4.88
CA GLN A 69 -7.54 16.23 4.73
C GLN A 69 -6.96 15.67 6.04
N SER A 70 -7.31 16.21 7.21
CA SER A 70 -6.83 15.69 8.50
C SER A 70 -7.45 14.35 8.90
N HIS A 71 -8.45 13.86 8.15
CA HIS A 71 -8.97 12.50 8.28
C HIS A 71 -8.19 11.48 7.40
N ARG A 72 -7.11 11.90 6.73
CA ARG A 72 -6.18 10.95 6.12
C ARG A 72 -5.38 10.26 7.22
N SER A 73 -5.70 8.98 7.40
CA SER A 73 -4.88 7.93 8.04
C SER A 73 -4.51 8.13 9.53
N ASP A 74 -5.49 7.89 10.40
CA ASP A 74 -5.25 6.96 11.53
C ASP A 74 -5.26 5.54 10.95
N GLU A 75 -4.16 5.17 10.31
CA GLU A 75 -4.01 3.89 9.61
C GLU A 75 -3.76 2.80 10.65
N LYS A 76 -4.84 2.11 11.04
CA LYS A 76 -4.81 1.05 12.03
C LYS A 76 -3.94 -0.11 11.57
N VAL A 77 -2.68 -0.12 12.02
CA VAL A 77 -1.77 -1.24 11.84
C VAL A 77 -2.39 -2.50 12.45
N THR A 78 -2.79 -3.42 11.59
CA THR A 78 -3.37 -4.71 11.98
C THR A 78 -2.27 -5.76 11.94
N ILE A 79 -2.21 -6.58 12.99
CA ILE A 79 -1.26 -7.69 13.12
C ILE A 79 -2.08 -8.97 13.28
N ASP A 80 -2.02 -9.89 12.32
CA ASP A 80 -2.63 -11.21 12.43
C ASP A 80 -1.75 -12.11 13.31
N VAL A 81 -2.36 -13.07 14.02
CA VAL A 81 -1.65 -13.97 14.94
C VAL A 81 -1.85 -15.42 14.49
N ARG A 82 -0.75 -16.07 14.07
CA ARG A 82 -0.75 -17.42 13.52
C ARG A 82 0.00 -18.41 14.40
N TYR A 83 -0.56 -19.61 14.50
CA TYR A 83 -0.03 -20.73 15.28
C TYR A 83 0.19 -21.95 14.38
N PRO A 84 1.29 -21.99 13.59
CA PRO A 84 1.57 -23.09 12.66
C PRO A 84 1.65 -24.45 13.36
N ARG A 85 1.13 -25.47 12.68
CA ARG A 85 1.19 -26.88 13.09
C ARG A 85 1.90 -27.76 12.06
N LYS A 86 1.97 -27.32 10.80
CA LYS A 86 2.67 -28.00 9.70
C LYS A 86 3.53 -27.02 8.90
N TYR A 87 4.51 -27.57 8.18
CA TYR A 87 5.37 -26.80 7.28
C TYR A 87 4.58 -26.09 6.17
N GLU A 88 3.49 -26.71 5.70
CA GLU A 88 2.62 -26.18 4.64
C GLU A 88 2.03 -24.81 5.03
N ASP A 89 1.64 -24.64 6.31
CA ASP A 89 1.10 -23.40 6.88
C ASP A 89 2.03 -22.19 6.72
N ALA A 90 3.34 -22.40 6.55
CA ALA A 90 4.29 -21.32 6.29
C ALA A 90 4.04 -20.63 4.94
N THR A 91 3.41 -21.31 3.98
CA THR A 91 3.03 -20.75 2.68
C THR A 91 1.93 -19.69 2.85
N GLU A 92 0.88 -20.00 3.63
CA GLU A 92 -0.20 -19.05 3.93
C GLU A 92 0.34 -17.76 4.57
N ILE A 93 1.35 -17.88 5.45
CA ILE A 93 1.98 -16.72 6.10
C ILE A 93 2.71 -15.84 5.08
N VAL A 94 3.33 -16.42 4.05
CA VAL A 94 3.96 -15.66 2.96
C VAL A 94 2.92 -14.95 2.11
N ASP A 95 1.78 -15.58 1.85
CA ASP A 95 0.69 -14.95 1.10
C ASP A 95 0.10 -13.73 1.86
N LEU A 96 -0.04 -13.82 3.19
CA LEU A 96 -0.44 -12.68 4.03
C LEU A 96 0.60 -11.55 4.00
N LEU A 97 1.89 -11.89 4.08
CA LEU A 97 2.98 -10.90 3.98
C LEU A 97 2.99 -10.20 2.61
N ALA A 98 2.73 -10.96 1.53
CA ALA A 98 2.58 -10.44 0.17
C ALA A 98 1.32 -9.55 0.02
N GLY A 99 0.30 -9.76 0.85
CA GLY A 99 -0.86 -8.89 1.01
C GLY A 99 -0.61 -7.61 1.83
N ASN A 100 0.64 -7.30 2.17
CA ASN A 100 1.04 -6.18 3.05
C ASN A 100 0.49 -6.27 4.49
N GLU A 101 0.17 -7.47 4.97
CA GLU A 101 -0.21 -7.69 6.37
C GLU A 101 1.01 -7.98 7.25
N SER A 102 0.93 -7.60 8.53
CA SER A 102 1.94 -7.98 9.54
C SER A 102 1.47 -9.22 10.29
N ILE A 103 2.36 -10.19 10.51
CA ILE A 103 2.01 -11.48 11.12
C ILE A 103 2.89 -11.76 12.33
N LEU A 104 2.28 -12.04 13.47
CA LEU A 104 2.91 -12.58 14.65
C LEU A 104 2.76 -14.11 14.65
N ILE A 105 3.88 -14.82 14.58
CA ILE A 105 3.94 -16.27 14.39
C ILE A 105 4.43 -16.90 15.70
N ASP A 106 3.71 -17.89 16.22
CA ASP A 106 4.16 -18.68 17.37
C ASP A 106 4.23 -20.17 17.03
N PHE A 107 5.44 -20.73 17.13
CA PHE A 107 5.74 -22.12 16.81
C PHE A 107 5.48 -23.11 17.97
N GLN A 108 4.72 -22.73 19.02
CA GLN A 108 4.44 -23.57 20.18
C GLN A 108 3.89 -25.00 19.89
N TYR A 109 3.27 -25.21 18.71
CA TYR A 109 2.74 -26.52 18.30
C TYR A 109 3.66 -27.31 17.35
N MET A 110 4.88 -26.83 17.11
CA MET A 110 5.90 -27.47 16.27
C MET A 110 7.07 -28.00 17.10
N THR A 111 7.75 -29.02 16.57
CA THR A 111 9.10 -29.36 17.03
C THR A 111 10.10 -28.29 16.59
N GLU A 112 11.20 -28.11 17.34
CA GLU A 112 12.26 -27.15 17.00
C GLU A 112 12.78 -27.33 15.56
N VAL A 113 12.94 -28.58 15.12
CA VAL A 113 13.38 -28.93 13.76
C VAL A 113 12.37 -28.47 12.70
N GLN A 114 11.06 -28.57 12.96
CA GLN A 114 10.03 -28.07 12.05
C GLN A 114 9.97 -26.54 12.07
N ALA A 115 10.02 -25.92 13.24
CA ALA A 115 10.02 -24.46 13.40
C ALA A 115 11.21 -23.84 12.66
N ARG A 116 12.41 -24.41 12.79
CA ARG A 116 13.62 -23.97 12.07
C ARG A 116 13.44 -24.04 10.55
N ARG A 117 12.90 -25.13 10.02
CA ARG A 117 12.61 -25.24 8.58
C ARG A 117 11.57 -24.22 8.09
N CYS A 118 10.57 -23.91 8.91
CA CYS A 118 9.60 -22.85 8.59
C CYS A 118 10.28 -21.48 8.59
N LEU A 119 11.16 -21.20 9.56
CA LEU A 119 11.96 -19.99 9.62
C LEU A 119 12.88 -19.83 8.41
N ASP A 120 13.58 -20.88 7.98
CA ASP A 120 14.44 -20.85 6.78
C ASP A 120 13.63 -20.48 5.51
N TYR A 121 12.40 -21.01 5.38
CA TYR A 121 11.49 -20.68 4.29
C TYR A 121 10.96 -19.23 4.35
N LEU A 122 10.51 -18.80 5.53
CA LEU A 122 10.03 -17.44 5.78
C LEU A 122 11.14 -16.39 5.61
N ASP A 123 12.39 -16.72 5.95
CA ASP A 123 13.54 -15.84 5.76
C ASP A 123 13.86 -15.62 4.27
N GLY A 124 13.75 -16.69 3.46
CA GLY A 124 13.82 -16.59 2.01
C GLY A 124 12.70 -15.72 1.43
N ALA A 125 11.45 -15.96 1.84
CA ALA A 125 10.29 -15.22 1.36
C ALA A 125 10.35 -13.72 1.73
N ARG A 126 10.64 -13.39 2.99
CA ARG A 126 10.76 -12.00 3.44
C ARG A 126 11.93 -11.26 2.80
N HIS A 127 13.00 -11.97 2.41
CA HIS A 127 14.09 -11.36 1.65
C HIS A 127 13.62 -10.92 0.25
N VAL A 128 12.85 -11.77 -0.46
CA VAL A 128 12.29 -11.45 -1.79
C VAL A 128 11.24 -10.34 -1.71
N LEU A 129 10.39 -10.35 -0.67
CA LEU A 129 9.33 -9.35 -0.45
C LEU A 129 9.82 -8.05 0.23
N ALA A 130 11.15 -7.88 0.43
CA ALA A 130 11.75 -6.77 1.17
C ALA A 130 11.16 -6.53 2.59
N GLY A 131 10.61 -7.59 3.20
CA GLY A 131 10.06 -7.58 4.54
C GLY A 131 11.11 -7.70 5.65
N ASN A 132 10.67 -7.44 6.88
CA ASN A 132 11.47 -7.60 8.09
C ASN A 132 10.98 -8.80 8.90
N MET A 133 11.90 -9.51 9.55
CA MET A 133 11.57 -10.57 10.50
C MET A 133 12.38 -10.37 11.78
N LYS A 134 11.71 -10.44 12.94
CA LYS A 134 12.33 -10.25 14.25
C LYS A 134 11.83 -11.28 15.25
N LYS A 135 12.74 -11.88 16.01
CA LYS A 135 12.40 -12.76 17.14
C LYS A 135 11.88 -11.91 18.30
N VAL A 136 10.73 -12.28 18.87
CA VAL A 136 10.09 -11.54 19.98
C VAL A 136 9.89 -12.39 21.25
N ALA A 137 9.95 -13.72 21.13
CA ALA A 137 10.06 -14.67 22.24
C ALA A 137 10.82 -15.93 21.80
N SER A 138 10.99 -16.93 22.66
CA SER A 138 11.70 -18.17 22.31
C SER A 138 11.14 -18.88 21.08
N THR A 139 9.80 -19.01 20.99
CA THR A 139 9.06 -19.61 19.86
C THR A 139 8.34 -18.60 18.97
N MET A 140 8.43 -17.30 19.27
CA MET A 140 7.63 -16.27 18.60
C MET A 140 8.45 -15.32 17.74
N TYR A 141 7.96 -15.07 16.53
CA TYR A 141 8.57 -14.22 15.52
C TYR A 141 7.55 -13.26 14.95
N LEU A 142 7.92 -11.99 14.85
CA LEU A 142 7.15 -10.96 14.16
C LEU A 142 7.69 -10.81 12.74
N LEU A 143 6.78 -10.91 11.77
CA LEU A 143 7.03 -10.76 10.34
C LEU A 143 6.28 -9.52 9.85
N THR A 144 6.96 -8.57 9.22
CA THR A 144 6.35 -7.31 8.75
C THR A 144 6.73 -6.97 7.31
N PRO A 145 5.81 -6.37 6.54
CA PRO A 145 6.08 -5.91 5.18
C PRO A 145 6.94 -4.63 5.19
N VAL A 146 7.44 -4.25 4.02
CA VAL A 146 8.38 -3.12 3.82
C VAL A 146 7.84 -1.77 4.32
N ASN A 147 6.52 -1.59 4.37
CA ASN A 147 5.86 -0.35 4.82
C ASN A 147 5.75 -0.22 6.36
N VAL A 148 6.16 -1.23 7.13
CA VAL A 148 6.01 -1.24 8.60
C VAL A 148 7.37 -1.16 9.30
N ILE A 149 7.59 -0.09 10.06
CA ILE A 149 8.83 0.14 10.83
C ILE A 149 8.66 -0.40 12.24
N VAL A 150 9.41 -1.45 12.57
CA VAL A 150 9.37 -2.10 13.90
C VAL A 150 10.45 -1.54 14.82
N ASN A 151 10.09 -0.56 15.65
CA ASN A 151 10.90 -0.08 16.76
C ASN A 151 10.77 -1.05 17.96
N ILE A 152 11.89 -1.62 18.40
CA ILE A 152 11.96 -2.47 19.59
C ILE A 152 13.01 -1.88 20.51
N GLU A 153 12.61 -1.45 21.70
CA GLU A 153 13.53 -1.27 22.83
C GLU A 153 13.98 -2.65 23.31
N ASP A 154 15.23 -2.77 23.76
CA ASP A 154 15.95 -4.04 23.99
C ASP A 154 15.14 -5.15 24.71
N ILE A 155 14.44 -5.98 23.94
CA ILE A 155 13.90 -7.25 24.44
C ILE A 155 15.10 -8.17 24.66
N LYS A 156 15.59 -8.19 25.90
CA LYS A 156 16.61 -9.14 26.37
C LYS A 156 16.03 -10.56 26.41
N LEU A 157 15.90 -11.17 25.23
CA LEU A 157 15.71 -12.60 25.12
C LEU A 157 16.97 -13.30 25.67
N PRO A 158 16.82 -14.34 26.51
CA PRO A 158 17.95 -15.18 26.88
C PRO A 158 18.49 -15.85 25.61
N ASP A 159 19.74 -15.54 25.28
CA ASP A 159 20.38 -16.04 24.06
C ASP A 159 20.85 -17.48 24.28
N GLU A 160 20.08 -18.45 23.79
CA GLU A 160 20.39 -19.90 23.93
C GLU A 160 21.55 -20.38 23.04
N SER A 161 22.35 -19.48 22.46
CA SER A 161 23.39 -19.82 21.47
C SER A 161 24.67 -20.47 22.05
N GLN A 162 24.67 -20.92 23.32
CA GLN A 162 25.85 -21.48 24.00
C GLN A 162 25.66 -22.90 24.57
N SER A 163 24.69 -23.68 24.09
CA SER A 163 24.50 -25.09 24.51
C SER A 163 25.17 -26.13 23.59
N ALA A 164 25.86 -25.70 22.52
CA ALA A 164 26.61 -26.56 21.62
C ALA A 164 28.08 -26.80 22.06
N GLU A 165 28.34 -26.90 23.37
CA GLU A 165 29.63 -27.38 23.89
C GLU A 165 29.73 -28.90 23.63
N PHE A 166 30.10 -29.27 22.40
CA PHE A 166 30.37 -30.65 22.00
C PHE A 166 31.66 -31.17 22.66
N GLY A 167 31.56 -31.47 23.96
CA GLY A 167 32.56 -32.18 24.75
C GLY A 167 32.70 -33.64 24.32
N PHE A 168 33.20 -33.88 23.10
CA PHE A 168 33.66 -35.20 22.68
C PHE A 168 34.91 -35.58 23.48
N ASP A 169 34.68 -36.24 24.62
CA ASP A 169 35.70 -36.84 25.49
C ASP A 169 36.39 -38.02 24.78
N ILE A 170 37.18 -37.71 23.74
CA ILE A 170 38.10 -38.64 23.09
C ILE A 170 39.30 -38.83 24.01
N LYS A 171 39.06 -39.48 25.15
CA LYS A 171 40.08 -40.18 25.94
C LYS A 171 40.61 -41.33 25.11
N ARG A 172 41.50 -40.97 24.18
CA ARG A 172 42.29 -41.90 23.38
C ARG A 172 43.36 -42.53 24.27
N ASN A 173 42.92 -43.35 25.21
CA ASN A 173 43.75 -44.10 26.14
C ASN A 173 44.44 -45.22 25.35
N ARG A 174 45.45 -44.85 24.57
CA ARG A 174 46.31 -45.78 23.83
C ARG A 174 47.31 -46.38 24.83
N ALA A 175 46.81 -47.30 25.66
CA ALA A 175 47.62 -48.08 26.57
C ALA A 175 48.44 -49.11 25.78
N ARG A 176 49.75 -48.82 25.71
CA ARG A 176 50.91 -49.71 25.47
C ARG A 176 50.69 -50.91 24.54
#